data_AF-A0A4U1CK26-F1
#
_entry.id   AF-A0A4U1CK26-F1
#
_cell.length_a   1.000
_cell.length_b   1.000
_cell.length_c   1.000
_cell.angle_alpha   90.00
_cell.angle_beta   90.00
_cell.angle_gamma   90.00
#
_symmetry.space_group_name_H-M   'P 1'
#
loop_
_entity.id
_entity.type
_entity.pdbx_description
1 polymer ?
#
loop_
_entity_poly.entity_id
_entity_poly.type
_entity_poly.pdbx_seq_one_letter_code
_entity_poly.pdbx_strand_id
1 'polypeptide(L)'
;MKNIVAVNFSFPSIDQISYQSGQSLLDYDIVLFDPEFPKMPRIDFTGGGSCITIEGAERLKTAIAHWGGEIKDALKAGKTIFFLLNDYEIDSGAAGYSIGTRGVKNYTTSQITNYDVLPTSISIRNAKGKHLKVVDAKFKGLYALIKDISEYKVVFTSEIRNKLFTTRDGSNVISAISRFKDLSGCIVYLPYFDISELKTYSQQGGSKWKPEATRISKGIVSQLVEIDKLLSSQAEGTPKPEWMNSVDFPKKISEIDMSIQKFEEEIIALHTLKDAELMEKEELIQYSALLFENGKPLEKAVEKSLQLLGYTVENFKDGDIEIDHLISHTNGIRMIGESEGKDNSAIDISKFRQLESNINEDFERDDVEVPAKGIIFGNGHRLVEPHLRADQFTQKCLTNAKRLGTALVKTVDLYEVVVYVLDNANDKQFQTNCRKAIESTTGEVVEFPKPKIKIKPSLKKTN
;
A
#
# COMPACT_ATOMS: atom_id res chain seq x y z
N MET A 1 -40.27 8.70 -17.99
CA MET A 1 -39.88 7.64 -17.04
C MET A 1 -38.41 7.87 -16.78
N LYS A 2 -37.92 7.87 -15.53
CA LYS A 2 -36.47 8.06 -15.29
C LYS A 2 -35.74 6.76 -15.65
N ASN A 3 -34.67 6.87 -16.42
CA ASN A 3 -33.79 5.74 -16.75
C ASN A 3 -32.79 5.54 -15.61
N ILE A 4 -32.61 4.29 -15.19
CA ILE A 4 -31.82 3.95 -14.01
C ILE A 4 -30.89 2.80 -14.37
N VAL A 5 -29.67 2.87 -13.86
CA VAL A 5 -28.67 1.83 -14.07
C VAL A 5 -28.01 1.41 -12.77
N ALA A 6 -27.69 0.13 -12.67
CA ALA A 6 -26.85 -0.43 -11.63
C ALA A 6 -25.46 -0.75 -12.18
N VAL A 7 -24.42 -0.10 -11.66
CA VAL A 7 -23.03 -0.42 -11.95
C VAL A 7 -22.53 -1.40 -10.91
N ASN A 8 -22.01 -2.54 -11.38
CA ASN A 8 -21.43 -3.60 -10.55
C ASN A 8 -22.39 -4.17 -9.50
N PHE A 9 -23.70 -4.00 -9.71
CA PHE A 9 -24.71 -4.46 -8.78
C PHE A 9 -25.84 -5.19 -9.53
N SER A 10 -26.19 -6.37 -9.05
CA SER A 10 -27.12 -7.27 -9.74
C SER A 10 -28.56 -7.01 -9.29
N PHE A 11 -29.36 -6.37 -10.15
CA PHE A 11 -30.74 -5.95 -9.85
C PHE A 11 -31.74 -6.33 -10.95
N PRO A 12 -32.84 -7.06 -10.67
CA PRO A 12 -33.71 -7.62 -11.72
C PRO A 12 -34.58 -6.60 -12.47
N SER A 13 -34.77 -5.38 -11.97
CA SER A 13 -35.74 -4.43 -12.53
C SER A 13 -35.14 -3.24 -13.28
N ILE A 14 -33.83 -3.17 -13.45
CA ILE A 14 -33.10 -2.05 -14.11
C ILE A 14 -31.92 -2.60 -14.90
N ASP A 15 -31.37 -1.76 -15.78
CA ASP A 15 -30.19 -2.08 -16.55
C ASP A 15 -28.98 -2.27 -15.63
N GLN A 16 -28.08 -3.16 -16.04
CA GLN A 16 -26.87 -3.51 -15.29
C GLN A 16 -25.65 -3.31 -16.15
N ILE A 17 -24.63 -2.67 -15.58
CA ILE A 17 -23.35 -2.44 -16.21
C ILE A 17 -22.27 -3.14 -15.39
N SER A 18 -21.43 -3.91 -16.09
CA SER A 18 -20.23 -4.51 -15.49
C SER A 18 -19.25 -3.43 -15.06
N TYR A 19 -18.53 -3.64 -13.96
CA TYR A 19 -17.46 -2.75 -13.51
C TYR A 19 -16.35 -2.53 -14.56
N GLN A 20 -16.17 -3.43 -15.53
CA GLN A 20 -15.16 -3.26 -16.59
C GLN A 20 -15.71 -2.62 -17.87
N SER A 21 -16.96 -2.17 -17.84
CA SER A 21 -17.57 -1.49 -18.98
C SER A 21 -16.99 -0.09 -19.18
N GLY A 22 -16.84 0.33 -20.44
CA GLY A 22 -16.56 1.71 -20.83
C GLY A 22 -17.82 2.53 -21.15
N GLN A 23 -19.00 2.04 -20.75
CA GLN A 23 -20.26 2.76 -20.98
C GLN A 23 -20.35 4.04 -20.17
N SER A 24 -21.08 5.03 -20.71
CA SER A 24 -21.26 6.32 -20.05
C SER A 24 -22.44 6.32 -19.09
N LEU A 25 -22.28 7.00 -17.95
CA LEU A 25 -23.37 7.30 -17.02
C LEU A 25 -24.23 8.50 -17.49
N LEU A 26 -23.82 9.18 -18.56
CA LEU A 26 -24.57 10.31 -19.13
C LEU A 26 -25.91 9.90 -19.80
N ASP A 27 -26.12 8.61 -20.07
CA ASP A 27 -27.38 8.11 -20.64
C ASP A 27 -28.50 7.85 -19.60
N TYR A 28 -28.18 7.90 -18.30
CA TYR A 28 -29.10 7.50 -17.21
C TYR A 28 -29.43 8.64 -16.27
N ASP A 29 -30.65 8.74 -15.76
CA ASP A 29 -31.03 9.81 -14.82
C ASP A 29 -30.52 9.53 -13.39
N ILE A 30 -30.47 8.26 -13.01
CA ILE A 30 -30.10 7.79 -11.67
C ILE A 30 -29.12 6.63 -11.80
N VAL A 31 -28.07 6.66 -10.98
CA VAL A 31 -27.06 5.61 -10.93
C VAL A 31 -27.08 4.94 -9.55
N LEU A 32 -27.10 3.62 -9.51
CA LEU A 32 -26.79 2.81 -8.33
C LEU A 32 -25.40 2.21 -8.52
N PHE A 33 -24.45 2.53 -7.65
CA PHE A 33 -23.05 2.15 -7.81
C PHE A 33 -22.58 1.31 -6.63
N ASP A 34 -22.08 0.11 -6.90
CA ASP A 34 -21.39 -0.74 -5.91
C ASP A 34 -19.87 -0.70 -6.13
N PRO A 35 -19.09 -0.19 -5.17
CA PRO A 35 -17.64 -0.11 -5.30
C PRO A 35 -16.92 -1.45 -5.21
N GLU A 36 -17.57 -2.57 -4.86
CA GLU A 36 -16.91 -3.87 -4.68
C GLU A 36 -15.91 -4.18 -5.80
N PHE A 37 -14.67 -4.55 -5.45
CA PHE A 37 -13.71 -4.89 -6.47
C PHE A 37 -14.17 -6.13 -7.25
N PRO A 38 -14.08 -6.11 -8.58
CA PRO A 38 -14.34 -7.32 -9.34
C PRO A 38 -13.24 -8.33 -9.05
N LYS A 39 -13.54 -9.63 -9.19
CA LYS A 39 -12.54 -10.68 -9.05
C LYS A 39 -11.41 -10.46 -10.06
N MET A 40 -10.19 -10.26 -9.56
CA MET A 40 -9.00 -10.06 -10.37
C MET A 40 -8.11 -11.30 -10.36
N PRO A 41 -7.39 -11.59 -11.47
CA PRO A 41 -6.34 -12.61 -11.46
C PRO A 41 -5.25 -12.23 -10.46
N ARG A 42 -4.83 -13.21 -9.64
CA ARG A 42 -3.87 -13.00 -8.55
C ARG A 42 -2.58 -13.79 -8.76
N ILE A 43 -1.52 -13.31 -8.12
CA ILE A 43 -0.24 -13.98 -7.96
C ILE A 43 -0.11 -14.30 -6.48
N ASP A 44 -0.07 -15.58 -6.16
CA ASP A 44 0.16 -16.06 -4.78
C ASP A 44 1.66 -16.13 -4.48
N PHE A 45 2.04 -15.68 -3.30
CA PHE A 45 3.43 -15.69 -2.86
C PHE A 45 3.73 -16.94 -2.05
N THR A 46 4.93 -17.50 -2.22
CA THR A 46 5.38 -18.71 -1.51
C THR A 46 5.45 -18.51 0.01
N GLY A 47 5.60 -17.27 0.48
CA GLY A 47 5.57 -16.89 1.90
C GLY A 47 4.18 -16.57 2.44
N GLY A 48 3.12 -16.75 1.64
CA GLY A 48 1.76 -16.36 1.97
C GLY A 48 1.39 -14.96 1.49
N GLY A 49 0.09 -14.73 1.34
CA GLY A 49 -0.45 -13.52 0.73
C GLY A 49 -0.44 -13.58 -0.80
N SER A 50 -1.02 -12.56 -1.43
CA SER A 50 -1.11 -12.47 -2.88
C SER A 50 -1.35 -11.03 -3.33
N CYS A 51 -0.96 -10.72 -4.56
CA CYS A 51 -1.26 -9.45 -5.20
C CYS A 51 -2.07 -9.68 -6.49
N ILE A 52 -2.74 -8.64 -6.97
CA ILE A 52 -3.33 -8.65 -8.30
C ILE A 52 -2.19 -8.66 -9.33
N THR A 53 -2.35 -9.46 -10.39
CA THR A 53 -1.43 -9.49 -11.55
C THR A 53 -1.19 -8.09 -12.14
N ILE A 54 -0.09 -7.91 -12.86
CA ILE A 54 0.25 -6.62 -13.50
C ILE A 54 -0.89 -6.16 -14.43
N GLU A 55 -1.30 -7.02 -15.37
CA GLU A 55 -2.41 -6.74 -16.29
C GLU A 55 -3.73 -6.51 -15.53
N GLY A 56 -4.01 -7.31 -14.50
CA GLY A 56 -5.21 -7.13 -13.66
C GLY A 56 -5.22 -5.79 -12.93
N ALA A 57 -4.07 -5.34 -12.45
CA ALA A 57 -3.91 -4.08 -11.73
C ALA A 57 -4.05 -2.89 -12.69
N GLU A 58 -3.46 -2.95 -13.88
CA GLU A 58 -3.65 -1.95 -14.94
C GLU A 58 -5.12 -1.84 -15.37
N ARG A 59 -5.79 -2.97 -15.58
CA ARG A 59 -7.21 -3.01 -15.93
C ARG A 59 -8.08 -2.43 -14.82
N LEU A 60 -7.79 -2.76 -13.56
CA LEU A 60 -8.53 -2.24 -12.41
C LEU A 60 -8.33 -0.72 -12.26
N LYS A 61 -7.09 -0.23 -12.34
CA LYS A 61 -6.78 1.21 -12.29
C LYS A 61 -7.48 1.97 -13.41
N THR A 62 -7.48 1.41 -14.62
CA THR A 62 -8.18 2.01 -15.77
C THR A 62 -9.68 2.08 -15.53
N ALA A 63 -10.30 1.02 -14.99
CA ALA A 63 -11.72 1.01 -14.66
C ALA A 63 -12.06 2.02 -13.54
N ILE A 64 -11.23 2.12 -12.50
CA ILE A 64 -11.39 3.10 -11.42
C ILE A 64 -11.34 4.52 -11.99
N ALA A 65 -10.36 4.81 -12.83
CA ALA A 65 -10.22 6.12 -13.47
C ALA A 65 -11.41 6.45 -14.38
N HIS A 66 -11.87 5.49 -15.17
CA HIS A 66 -13.08 5.61 -16.00
C HIS A 66 -14.30 5.96 -15.15
N TRP A 67 -14.61 5.16 -14.13
CA TRP A 67 -15.77 5.40 -13.29
C TRP A 67 -15.66 6.68 -12.47
N GLY A 68 -14.47 7.05 -12.01
CA GLY A 68 -14.24 8.35 -11.37
C GLY A 68 -14.57 9.52 -12.30
N GLY A 69 -14.20 9.42 -13.58
CA GLY A 69 -14.59 10.37 -14.62
C GLY A 69 -16.11 10.39 -14.85
N GLU A 70 -16.72 9.23 -15.07
CA GLU A 70 -18.17 9.11 -15.32
C GLU A 70 -19.02 9.60 -14.14
N ILE A 71 -18.62 9.29 -12.90
CA ILE A 71 -19.28 9.80 -11.69
C ILE A 71 -19.17 11.31 -11.65
N LYS A 72 -17.98 11.88 -11.91
CA LYS A 72 -17.76 13.33 -11.93
C LYS A 72 -18.64 13.99 -12.98
N ASP A 73 -18.72 13.44 -14.20
CA ASP A 73 -19.50 14.01 -15.29
C ASP A 73 -21.01 13.85 -15.08
N ALA A 74 -21.46 12.74 -14.52
CA ALA A 74 -22.85 12.57 -14.09
C ALA A 74 -23.24 13.60 -13.02
N LEU A 75 -22.37 13.89 -12.06
CA LEU A 75 -22.61 14.91 -11.04
C LEU A 75 -22.63 16.33 -11.63
N LYS A 76 -21.77 16.64 -12.60
CA LYS A 76 -21.84 17.93 -13.35
C LYS A 76 -23.17 18.07 -14.09
N ALA A 77 -23.68 16.98 -14.64
CA ALA A 77 -24.96 16.92 -15.34
C ALA A 77 -26.19 16.97 -14.40
N GLY A 78 -26.00 17.11 -13.08
CA GLY A 78 -27.11 17.25 -12.13
C GLY A 78 -27.70 15.93 -11.64
N LYS A 79 -27.04 14.80 -11.90
CA LYS A 79 -27.60 13.48 -11.64
C LYS A 79 -27.44 13.07 -10.18
N THR A 80 -28.29 12.13 -9.75
CA THR A 80 -28.24 11.52 -8.42
C THR A 80 -27.53 10.18 -8.51
N ILE A 81 -26.46 10.02 -7.72
CA ILE A 81 -25.71 8.77 -7.61
C ILE A 81 -25.97 8.18 -6.23
N PHE A 82 -26.60 7.01 -6.20
CA PHE A 82 -26.75 6.20 -5.01
C PHE A 82 -25.53 5.27 -4.90
N PHE A 83 -24.65 5.55 -3.94
CA PHE A 83 -23.41 4.82 -3.75
C PHE A 83 -23.54 3.84 -2.59
N LEU A 84 -23.39 2.54 -2.84
CA LEU A 84 -23.52 1.50 -1.81
C LEU A 84 -22.23 1.44 -0.98
N LEU A 85 -22.36 1.64 0.32
CA LEU A 85 -21.25 1.59 1.27
C LEU A 85 -20.92 0.13 1.61
N ASN A 86 -20.19 -0.51 0.70
CA ASN A 86 -19.65 -1.85 0.87
C ASN A 86 -18.45 -1.86 1.84
N ASP A 87 -17.77 -3.00 2.01
CA ASP A 87 -16.53 -3.09 2.80
C ASP A 87 -15.45 -2.14 2.25
N TYR A 88 -14.74 -1.44 3.13
CA TYR A 88 -13.54 -0.66 2.76
C TYR A 88 -12.37 -1.63 2.56
N GLU A 89 -11.95 -1.78 1.31
CA GLU A 89 -10.93 -2.71 0.89
C GLU A 89 -9.70 -1.94 0.39
N ILE A 90 -8.52 -2.36 0.86
CA ILE A 90 -7.23 -1.97 0.30
C ILE A 90 -6.63 -3.25 -0.29
N ASP A 91 -6.39 -3.26 -1.59
CA ASP A 91 -5.71 -4.36 -2.27
C ASP A 91 -4.36 -3.91 -2.83
N SER A 92 -3.49 -4.87 -3.15
CA SER A 92 -2.16 -4.64 -3.72
C SER A 92 -2.13 -5.08 -5.18
N GLY A 93 -1.92 -4.14 -6.09
CA GLY A 93 -1.71 -4.42 -7.51
C GLY A 93 -0.24 -4.43 -7.89
N ALA A 94 0.22 -5.46 -8.61
CA ALA A 94 1.59 -5.49 -9.12
C ALA A 94 1.81 -4.39 -10.18
N ALA A 95 2.91 -3.66 -10.06
CA ALA A 95 3.35 -2.64 -11.02
C ALA A 95 4.50 -3.14 -11.92
N GLY A 96 5.19 -4.20 -11.49
CA GLY A 96 6.33 -4.77 -12.19
C GLY A 96 6.90 -5.95 -11.41
N TYR A 97 7.89 -6.62 -11.99
CA TYR A 97 8.64 -7.64 -11.27
C TYR A 97 10.13 -7.60 -11.61
N SER A 98 10.94 -8.06 -10.67
CA SER A 98 12.34 -8.39 -10.86
C SER A 98 12.54 -9.90 -10.70
N ILE A 99 13.58 -10.43 -11.34
CA ILE A 99 13.97 -11.83 -11.20
C ILE A 99 15.03 -11.90 -10.11
N GLY A 100 14.69 -12.54 -8.99
CA GLY A 100 15.62 -12.85 -7.92
C GLY A 100 16.39 -14.15 -8.17
N THR A 101 17.24 -14.50 -7.22
CA THR A 101 18.05 -15.72 -7.27
C THR A 101 17.18 -16.97 -7.40
N ARG A 102 17.62 -17.94 -8.23
CA ARG A 102 16.87 -19.17 -8.58
C ARG A 102 15.58 -18.95 -9.39
N GLY A 103 15.43 -17.78 -10.04
CA GLY A 103 14.32 -17.51 -10.96
C GLY A 103 13.01 -17.09 -10.28
N VAL A 104 13.04 -16.77 -8.98
CA VAL A 104 11.87 -16.32 -8.22
C VAL A 104 11.51 -14.90 -8.64
N LYS A 105 10.23 -14.64 -8.97
CA LYS A 105 9.74 -13.31 -9.33
C LYS A 105 9.38 -12.51 -8.08
N ASN A 106 10.04 -11.37 -7.88
CA ASN A 106 9.71 -10.40 -6.84
C ASN A 106 8.88 -9.27 -7.45
N TYR A 107 7.65 -9.10 -7.00
CA TYR A 107 6.73 -8.10 -7.54
C TYR A 107 6.78 -6.81 -6.72
N THR A 108 6.91 -5.68 -7.39
CA THR A 108 6.66 -4.37 -6.79
C THR A 108 5.17 -4.11 -6.84
N THR A 109 4.56 -3.68 -5.73
CA THR A 109 3.11 -3.46 -5.65
C THR A 109 2.77 -2.02 -5.30
N SER A 110 1.58 -1.59 -5.70
CA SER A 110 0.96 -0.32 -5.29
C SER A 110 -0.40 -0.60 -4.64
N GLN A 111 -0.73 0.12 -3.58
CA GLN A 111 -2.04 0.03 -2.93
C GLN A 111 -3.14 0.68 -3.79
N ILE A 112 -4.32 0.07 -3.80
CA ILE A 112 -5.51 0.55 -4.51
C ILE A 112 -6.71 0.33 -3.58
N THR A 113 -7.61 1.31 -3.48
CA THR A 113 -8.83 1.19 -2.68
C THR A 113 -10.08 1.20 -3.53
N ASN A 114 -11.11 0.48 -3.09
CA ASN A 114 -12.37 0.41 -3.82
C ASN A 114 -13.16 1.73 -3.79
N TYR A 115 -12.75 2.67 -2.94
CA TYR A 115 -13.30 4.01 -2.85
C TYR A 115 -12.55 5.06 -3.69
N ASP A 116 -11.45 4.69 -4.35
CA ASP A 116 -10.69 5.58 -5.25
C ASP A 116 -11.51 6.02 -6.47
N VAL A 117 -12.65 5.35 -6.71
CA VAL A 117 -13.62 5.71 -7.75
C VAL A 117 -14.39 7.00 -7.43
N LEU A 118 -14.39 7.46 -6.17
CA LEU A 118 -15.09 8.69 -5.79
C LEU A 118 -14.29 9.94 -6.18
N PRO A 119 -14.96 11.01 -6.64
CA PRO A 119 -14.30 12.27 -6.99
C PRO A 119 -13.73 13.03 -5.78
N THR A 120 -14.04 12.59 -4.55
CA THR A 120 -13.52 13.16 -3.31
C THR A 120 -13.41 12.06 -2.26
N SER A 121 -12.29 12.03 -1.55
CA SER A 121 -12.06 11.07 -0.47
C SER A 121 -13.08 11.24 0.65
N ILE A 122 -13.62 10.14 1.16
CA ILE A 122 -14.48 10.10 2.33
C ILE A 122 -13.75 9.44 3.51
N SER A 123 -13.95 9.96 4.73
CA SER A 123 -13.35 9.40 5.94
C SER A 123 -14.26 8.32 6.52
N ILE A 124 -13.91 7.06 6.28
CA ILE A 124 -14.66 5.88 6.71
C ILE A 124 -13.74 4.83 7.34
N ARG A 125 -14.33 3.90 8.10
CA ARG A 125 -13.67 2.69 8.59
C ARG A 125 -14.62 1.51 8.55
N ASN A 126 -14.07 0.30 8.44
CA ASN A 126 -14.86 -0.93 8.53
C ASN A 126 -15.53 -1.07 9.90
N ALA A 127 -16.83 -1.40 9.87
CA ALA A 127 -17.66 -1.72 11.01
C ALA A 127 -18.93 -2.42 10.50
N LYS A 128 -19.27 -3.61 11.03
CA LYS A 128 -20.38 -4.42 10.52
C LYS A 128 -21.57 -4.46 11.46
N GLY A 129 -22.78 -4.33 10.93
CA GLY A 129 -24.01 -4.62 11.67
C GLY A 129 -25.30 -4.42 10.88
N LYS A 130 -26.38 -5.02 11.39
CA LYS A 130 -27.68 -5.11 10.69
C LYS A 130 -28.75 -4.12 11.19
N HIS A 131 -28.47 -3.41 12.28
CA HIS A 131 -29.45 -2.53 12.90
C HIS A 131 -29.20 -1.07 12.54
N LEU A 132 -30.06 -0.55 11.67
CA LEU A 132 -30.04 0.83 11.20
C LEU A 132 -31.16 1.62 11.86
N LYS A 133 -30.90 2.90 12.14
CA LYS A 133 -31.87 3.87 12.63
C LYS A 133 -32.01 4.99 11.59
N VAL A 134 -33.24 5.27 11.17
CA VAL A 134 -33.54 6.36 10.25
C VAL A 134 -33.41 7.71 10.97
N VAL A 135 -32.62 8.61 10.40
CA VAL A 135 -32.47 10.00 10.86
C VAL A 135 -33.27 10.94 9.96
N ASP A 136 -33.11 10.81 8.64
CA ASP A 136 -33.86 11.62 7.68
C ASP A 136 -35.16 10.93 7.30
N ALA A 137 -36.29 11.55 7.63
CA ALA A 137 -37.62 11.00 7.39
C ALA A 137 -37.90 10.71 5.90
N LYS A 138 -37.22 11.40 4.97
CA LYS A 138 -37.32 11.17 3.52
C LYS A 138 -36.93 9.74 3.13
N PHE A 139 -36.12 9.06 3.93
CA PHE A 139 -35.60 7.72 3.64
C PHE A 139 -36.37 6.59 4.34
N LYS A 140 -37.48 6.90 5.04
CA LYS A 140 -38.30 5.88 5.74
C LYS A 140 -38.88 4.83 4.78
N GLY A 141 -39.34 5.25 3.60
CA GLY A 141 -39.92 4.35 2.60
C GLY A 141 -38.89 3.37 2.06
N LEU A 142 -37.70 3.86 1.70
CA LEU A 142 -36.57 3.01 1.32
C LEU A 142 -36.17 2.05 2.45
N TYR A 143 -36.03 2.56 3.68
CA TYR A 143 -35.69 1.73 4.84
C TYR A 143 -36.66 0.57 5.07
N ALA A 144 -37.97 0.80 4.93
CA ALA A 144 -38.96 -0.25 5.10
C ALA A 144 -38.77 -1.42 4.12
N LEU A 145 -38.20 -1.17 2.95
CA LEU A 145 -37.93 -2.18 1.92
C LEU A 145 -36.58 -2.88 2.14
N ILE A 146 -35.56 -2.15 2.61
CA ILE A 146 -34.20 -2.68 2.71
C ILE A 146 -33.84 -3.22 4.10
N LYS A 147 -34.60 -2.90 5.15
CA LYS A 147 -34.24 -3.21 6.56
C LYS A 147 -33.86 -4.67 6.83
N ASP A 148 -34.44 -5.62 6.08
CA ASP A 148 -34.23 -7.05 6.27
C ASP A 148 -33.12 -7.61 5.35
N ILE A 149 -32.67 -6.82 4.39
CA ILE A 149 -31.67 -7.17 3.37
C ILE A 149 -30.44 -6.24 3.38
N SER A 150 -30.40 -5.27 4.29
CA SER A 150 -29.33 -4.27 4.41
C SER A 150 -28.48 -4.49 5.65
N GLU A 151 -27.20 -4.15 5.54
CA GLU A 151 -26.26 -4.04 6.64
C GLU A 151 -25.35 -2.83 6.42
N TYR A 152 -24.88 -2.21 7.51
CA TYR A 152 -23.76 -1.30 7.41
C TYR A 152 -22.46 -2.12 7.46
N LYS A 153 -21.55 -1.86 6.53
CA LYS A 153 -20.20 -2.46 6.47
C LYS A 153 -19.09 -1.48 6.84
N VAL A 154 -19.42 -0.19 6.78
CA VAL A 154 -18.54 0.92 7.17
C VAL A 154 -19.31 1.97 7.98
N VAL A 155 -18.56 2.77 8.75
CA VAL A 155 -19.05 3.96 9.45
C VAL A 155 -18.19 5.17 9.07
N PHE A 156 -18.79 6.35 8.99
CA PHE A 156 -18.05 7.60 8.83
C PHE A 156 -17.29 7.95 10.11
N THR A 157 -16.04 8.39 9.97
CA THR A 157 -15.17 8.79 11.08
C THR A 157 -15.09 10.31 11.27
N SER A 158 -15.48 11.08 10.26
CA SER A 158 -15.57 12.54 10.32
C SER A 158 -16.99 13.01 10.60
N GLU A 159 -17.14 14.27 11.03
CA GLU A 159 -18.46 14.86 11.21
C GLU A 159 -19.18 15.04 9.87
N ILE A 160 -20.31 14.35 9.74
CA ILE A 160 -21.20 14.44 8.59
C ILE A 160 -22.42 15.28 8.96
N ARG A 161 -22.73 16.30 8.15
CA ARG A 161 -23.91 17.16 8.37
C ARG A 161 -25.21 16.49 7.92
N ASN A 162 -25.26 16.02 6.67
CA ASN A 162 -26.50 15.48 6.07
C ASN A 162 -26.61 13.97 6.31
N LYS A 163 -26.90 13.58 7.55
CA LYS A 163 -27.00 12.18 7.99
C LYS A 163 -28.35 11.58 7.58
N LEU A 164 -28.34 10.36 7.06
CA LEU A 164 -29.56 9.65 6.63
C LEU A 164 -29.93 8.50 7.56
N PHE A 165 -28.94 7.65 7.85
CA PHE A 165 -29.04 6.52 8.77
C PHE A 165 -27.88 6.54 9.76
N THR A 166 -28.14 6.09 10.98
CA THR A 166 -27.14 5.84 12.01
C THR A 166 -27.22 4.40 12.51
N THR A 167 -26.24 3.99 13.30
CA THR A 167 -26.37 2.81 14.16
C THR A 167 -27.58 2.95 15.10
N ARG A 168 -28.04 1.82 15.65
CA ARG A 168 -29.21 1.75 16.54
C ARG A 168 -29.18 2.75 17.70
N ASP A 169 -28.02 2.90 18.32
CA ASP A 169 -27.74 3.82 19.43
C ASP A 169 -27.57 5.28 18.99
N GLY A 170 -27.46 5.54 17.68
CA GLY A 170 -27.25 6.87 17.11
C GLY A 170 -25.81 7.37 17.16
N SER A 171 -24.86 6.55 17.63
CA SER A 171 -23.48 6.97 17.87
C SER A 171 -22.67 7.16 16.58
N ASN A 172 -22.87 6.28 15.59
CA ASN A 172 -22.10 6.29 14.34
C ASN A 172 -23.00 6.59 13.14
N VAL A 173 -22.49 7.41 12.22
CA VAL A 173 -23.14 7.71 10.94
C VAL A 173 -22.76 6.62 9.94
N ILE A 174 -23.75 6.04 9.27
CA ILE A 174 -23.56 4.95 8.31
C ILE A 174 -24.09 5.30 6.91
N SER A 175 -24.63 6.50 6.74
CA SER A 175 -25.22 6.96 5.48
C SER A 175 -25.40 8.47 5.49
N ALA A 176 -25.16 9.08 4.32
CA ALA A 176 -25.03 10.53 4.19
C ALA A 176 -25.39 11.02 2.79
N ILE A 177 -25.63 12.33 2.65
CA ILE A 177 -25.67 13.01 1.35
C ILE A 177 -24.49 13.97 1.25
N SER A 178 -23.73 13.85 0.16
CA SER A 178 -22.72 14.83 -0.23
C SER A 178 -23.17 15.63 -1.44
N ARG A 179 -23.06 16.96 -1.31
CA ARG A 179 -23.20 17.93 -2.39
C ARG A 179 -21.87 18.66 -2.50
N PHE A 180 -21.43 18.87 -3.73
CA PHE A 180 -20.17 19.54 -4.03
C PHE A 180 -20.50 20.96 -4.51
N LYS A 181 -19.70 21.96 -4.11
CA LYS A 181 -20.03 23.37 -4.35
C LYS A 181 -20.18 23.71 -5.83
N ASP A 182 -19.42 23.01 -6.69
CA ASP A 182 -19.36 23.28 -8.13
C ASP A 182 -20.12 22.25 -8.98
N LEU A 183 -20.84 21.32 -8.35
CA LEU A 183 -21.62 20.27 -9.03
C LEU A 183 -23.10 20.41 -8.67
N SER A 184 -23.96 20.29 -9.69
CA SER A 184 -25.42 20.36 -9.52
C SER A 184 -26.01 19.05 -8.99
N GLY A 185 -25.33 17.92 -9.23
CA GLY A 185 -25.72 16.59 -8.77
C GLY A 185 -25.37 16.33 -7.30
N CYS A 186 -25.70 15.12 -6.84
CA CYS A 186 -25.36 14.70 -5.49
C CYS A 186 -25.05 13.20 -5.39
N ILE A 187 -24.23 12.86 -4.39
CA ILE A 187 -24.01 11.47 -4.01
C ILE A 187 -24.80 11.17 -2.74
N VAL A 188 -25.61 10.13 -2.80
CA VAL A 188 -26.36 9.57 -1.68
C VAL A 188 -25.68 8.26 -1.28
N TYR A 189 -24.94 8.29 -0.17
CA TYR A 189 -24.28 7.10 0.36
C TYR A 189 -25.28 6.25 1.12
N LEU A 190 -25.60 5.06 0.60
CA LEU A 190 -26.54 4.13 1.22
C LEU A 190 -25.80 2.99 1.93
N PRO A 191 -26.35 2.44 3.02
CA PRO A 191 -25.89 1.16 3.56
C PRO A 191 -25.94 0.09 2.46
N TYR A 192 -25.01 -0.86 2.53
CA TYR A 192 -25.00 -1.99 1.61
C TYR A 192 -26.27 -2.83 1.79
N PHE A 193 -26.86 -3.29 0.69
CA PHE A 193 -27.94 -4.25 0.70
C PHE A 193 -27.74 -5.26 -0.41
N ASP A 194 -28.16 -6.50 -0.17
CA ASP A 194 -28.03 -7.59 -1.13
C ASP A 194 -29.33 -8.38 -1.22
N ILE A 195 -29.72 -8.73 -2.45
CA ILE A 195 -30.88 -9.55 -2.74
C ILE A 195 -30.50 -10.89 -3.39
N SER A 196 -29.21 -11.23 -3.46
CA SER A 196 -28.69 -12.42 -4.13
C SER A 196 -29.23 -13.74 -3.55
N GLU A 197 -29.58 -13.77 -2.26
CA GLU A 197 -30.27 -14.91 -1.62
C GLU A 197 -31.67 -15.21 -2.21
N LEU A 198 -32.22 -14.26 -2.96
CA LEU A 198 -33.48 -14.40 -3.68
C LEU A 198 -33.29 -14.93 -5.12
N LYS A 199 -32.10 -15.42 -5.47
CA LYS A 199 -31.86 -16.24 -6.66
C LYS A 199 -32.10 -17.72 -6.35
N THR A 200 -32.63 -18.45 -7.31
CA THR A 200 -32.62 -19.92 -7.33
C THR A 200 -31.66 -20.39 -8.40
N TYR A 201 -30.91 -21.46 -8.10
CA TYR A 201 -29.94 -22.05 -9.02
C TYR A 201 -30.48 -23.38 -9.55
N SER A 202 -30.42 -23.57 -10.87
CA SER A 202 -30.78 -24.84 -11.49
C SER A 202 -29.61 -25.82 -11.44
N GLN A 203 -29.91 -27.12 -11.51
CA GLN A 203 -28.88 -28.17 -11.59
C GLN A 203 -28.02 -28.08 -12.87
N GLN A 204 -28.44 -27.30 -13.86
CA GLN A 204 -27.72 -27.07 -15.13
C GLN A 204 -26.94 -25.75 -15.16
N GLY A 205 -26.74 -25.08 -14.01
CA GLY A 205 -25.89 -23.89 -13.91
C GLY A 205 -26.57 -22.56 -14.25
N GLY A 206 -27.90 -22.52 -14.37
CA GLY A 206 -28.66 -21.29 -14.57
C GLY A 206 -29.12 -20.68 -13.24
N SER A 207 -29.25 -19.35 -13.17
CA SER A 207 -29.87 -18.67 -12.03
C SER A 207 -31.16 -17.95 -12.46
N LYS A 208 -32.19 -17.97 -11.60
CA LYS A 208 -33.46 -17.27 -11.81
C LYS A 208 -33.86 -16.51 -10.56
N TRP A 209 -34.36 -15.30 -10.74
CA TRP A 209 -34.89 -14.50 -9.64
C TRP A 209 -36.22 -15.04 -9.13
N LYS A 210 -36.38 -15.12 -7.80
CA LYS A 210 -37.68 -15.34 -7.17
C LYS A 210 -38.61 -14.15 -7.46
N PRO A 211 -39.94 -14.35 -7.58
CA PRO A 211 -40.90 -13.25 -7.76
C PRO A 211 -40.78 -12.16 -6.69
N GLU A 212 -40.42 -12.55 -5.47
CA GLU A 212 -40.14 -11.63 -4.37
C GLU A 212 -38.98 -10.67 -4.66
N ALA A 213 -37.90 -11.13 -5.28
CA ALA A 213 -36.76 -10.29 -5.66
C ALA A 213 -37.21 -9.18 -6.62
N THR A 214 -38.06 -9.53 -7.58
CA THR A 214 -38.60 -8.56 -8.56
C THR A 214 -39.50 -7.53 -7.87
N ARG A 215 -40.33 -7.95 -6.91
CA ARG A 215 -41.20 -7.05 -6.14
C ARG A 215 -40.39 -6.06 -5.31
N ILE A 216 -39.42 -6.56 -4.53
CA ILE A 216 -38.55 -5.73 -3.69
C ILE A 216 -37.74 -4.77 -4.57
N SER A 217 -37.16 -5.28 -5.65
CA SER A 217 -36.37 -4.50 -6.60
C SER A 217 -37.16 -3.34 -7.22
N LYS A 218 -38.39 -3.58 -7.70
CA LYS A 218 -39.29 -2.52 -8.17
C LYS A 218 -39.64 -1.50 -7.09
N GLY A 219 -39.86 -1.97 -5.86
CA GLY A 219 -40.12 -1.10 -4.71
C GLY A 219 -38.95 -0.16 -4.42
N ILE A 220 -37.73 -0.70 -4.37
CA ILE A 220 -36.51 0.07 -4.13
C ILE A 220 -36.33 1.11 -5.25
N VAL A 221 -36.45 0.70 -6.52
CA VAL A 221 -36.37 1.61 -7.67
C VAL A 221 -37.38 2.75 -7.59
N SER A 222 -38.62 2.45 -7.20
CA SER A 222 -39.64 3.49 -6.99
C SER A 222 -39.20 4.49 -5.91
N GLN A 223 -38.59 4.01 -4.82
CA GLN A 223 -38.08 4.86 -3.75
C GLN A 223 -36.85 5.68 -4.18
N LEU A 224 -35.94 5.12 -4.98
CA LEU A 224 -34.80 5.86 -5.53
C LEU A 224 -35.28 7.04 -6.39
N VAL A 225 -36.29 6.82 -7.24
CA VAL A 225 -36.90 7.88 -8.07
C VAL A 225 -37.60 8.94 -7.22
N GLU A 226 -38.29 8.54 -6.15
CA GLU A 226 -38.94 9.48 -5.23
C GLU A 226 -37.90 10.34 -4.49
N ILE A 227 -36.84 9.72 -3.96
CA ILE A 227 -35.75 10.42 -3.29
C ILE A 227 -35.07 11.39 -4.25
N ASP A 228 -34.73 10.96 -5.46
CA ASP A 228 -34.12 11.82 -6.47
C ASP A 228 -35.00 13.04 -6.81
N LYS A 229 -36.33 12.89 -6.94
CA LYS A 229 -37.25 14.01 -7.12
C LYS A 229 -37.22 14.98 -5.93
N LEU A 230 -37.20 14.46 -4.69
CA LEU A 230 -37.13 15.26 -3.47
C LEU A 230 -35.79 16.01 -3.35
N LEU A 231 -34.69 15.40 -3.80
CA LEU A 231 -33.37 16.01 -3.79
C LEU A 231 -33.19 17.04 -4.90
N SER A 232 -33.91 16.86 -6.02
CA SER A 232 -33.97 17.81 -7.15
C SER A 232 -34.88 19.00 -6.83
N SER A 233 -35.98 18.82 -6.11
CA SER A 233 -36.90 19.92 -5.76
C SER A 233 -36.35 20.86 -4.69
N GLN A 234 -35.38 20.42 -3.89
CA GLN A 234 -34.61 21.31 -2.99
C GLN A 234 -33.53 22.13 -3.72
N ALA A 235 -33.31 21.88 -5.02
CA ALA A 235 -32.56 22.76 -5.89
C ALA A 235 -33.55 23.69 -6.62
N GLU A 236 -34.12 24.68 -5.92
CA GLU A 236 -34.86 25.81 -6.53
C GLU A 236 -33.91 26.75 -7.30
N GLY A 237 -33.08 26.18 -8.15
CA GLY A 237 -32.34 26.91 -9.17
C GLY A 237 -32.74 26.31 -10.51
N THR A 238 -33.28 27.14 -11.41
CA THR A 238 -33.44 26.75 -12.81
C THR A 238 -32.11 26.20 -13.30
N PRO A 239 -32.05 24.98 -13.86
CA PRO A 239 -30.82 24.47 -14.45
C PRO A 239 -30.33 25.50 -15.48
N LYS A 240 -29.03 25.83 -15.45
CA LYS A 240 -28.44 26.83 -16.35
C LYS A 240 -28.82 26.46 -17.79
N PRO A 241 -29.54 27.31 -18.53
CA PRO A 241 -29.88 27.04 -19.93
C PRO A 241 -28.61 26.87 -20.77
N GLU A 242 -28.64 26.08 -21.84
CA GLU A 242 -27.44 25.88 -22.71
C GLU A 242 -26.87 27.18 -23.26
N TRP A 243 -27.74 28.15 -23.59
CA TRP A 243 -27.32 29.48 -24.06
C TRP A 243 -26.55 30.27 -23.02
N MET A 244 -26.62 29.89 -21.73
CA MET A 244 -25.85 30.54 -20.66
C MET A 244 -24.34 30.34 -20.84
N ASN A 245 -23.92 29.29 -21.55
CA ASN A 245 -22.52 29.07 -21.93
C ASN A 245 -22.00 30.08 -22.96
N SER A 246 -22.89 30.83 -23.61
CA SER A 246 -22.60 31.80 -24.68
C SER A 246 -22.67 33.25 -24.21
N VAL A 247 -22.92 33.48 -22.92
CA VAL A 247 -23.01 34.82 -22.33
C VAL A 247 -21.68 35.19 -21.70
N ASP A 248 -21.27 36.44 -21.88
CA ASP A 248 -20.07 36.97 -21.25
C ASP A 248 -20.21 36.97 -19.72
N PHE A 249 -19.37 36.18 -19.06
CA PHE A 249 -19.26 36.15 -17.62
C PHE A 249 -18.32 37.26 -17.11
N PRO A 250 -18.46 37.71 -15.84
CA PRO A 250 -17.50 38.62 -15.24
C PRO A 250 -16.07 38.06 -15.34
N LYS A 251 -15.11 38.88 -15.81
CA LYS A 251 -13.68 38.50 -15.93
C LYS A 251 -13.08 37.90 -14.66
N LYS A 252 -13.60 38.29 -13.49
CA LYS A 252 -13.22 37.74 -12.20
C LYS A 252 -13.44 36.22 -12.08
N ILE A 253 -14.42 35.66 -12.82
CA ILE A 253 -14.66 34.21 -12.84
C ILE A 253 -13.49 33.50 -13.51
N SER A 254 -13.04 33.95 -14.68
CA SER A 254 -11.86 33.37 -15.33
C SER A 254 -10.58 33.52 -14.49
N GLU A 255 -10.42 34.61 -13.73
CA GLU A 255 -9.30 34.78 -12.80
C GLU A 255 -9.35 33.76 -11.64
N ILE A 256 -10.55 33.47 -11.13
CA ILE A 256 -10.78 32.45 -10.11
C ILE A 256 -10.53 31.06 -10.68
N ASP A 257 -11.02 30.74 -11.88
CA ASP A 257 -10.80 29.45 -12.53
C ASP A 257 -9.31 29.18 -12.78
N MET A 258 -8.56 30.20 -13.23
CA MET A 258 -7.10 30.11 -13.33
C MET A 258 -6.43 29.86 -11.97
N SER A 259 -6.97 30.45 -10.90
CA SER A 259 -6.45 30.22 -9.54
C SER A 259 -6.76 28.81 -9.06
N ILE A 260 -7.95 28.28 -9.34
CA ILE A 260 -8.34 26.90 -9.05
C ILE A 260 -7.43 25.93 -9.78
N GLN A 261 -7.24 26.12 -11.09
CA GLN A 261 -6.33 25.29 -11.89
C GLN A 261 -4.92 25.32 -11.31
N LYS A 262 -4.42 26.49 -10.91
CA LYS A 262 -3.12 26.61 -10.26
C LYS A 262 -3.06 25.83 -8.95
N PHE A 263 -4.09 25.90 -8.10
CA PHE A 263 -4.13 25.11 -6.86
C PHE A 263 -4.21 23.60 -7.12
N GLU A 264 -4.91 23.18 -8.17
CA GLU A 264 -4.95 21.76 -8.57
C GLU A 264 -3.57 21.27 -9.02
N GLU A 265 -2.86 22.06 -9.82
CA GLU A 265 -1.47 21.79 -10.21
C GLU A 265 -0.54 21.72 -8.98
N GLU A 266 -0.70 22.63 -8.01
CA GLU A 266 0.03 22.61 -6.74
C GLU A 266 -0.28 21.35 -5.91
N ILE A 267 -1.54 20.90 -5.85
CA ILE A 267 -1.92 19.65 -5.16
C ILE A 267 -1.25 18.43 -5.81
N ILE A 268 -1.25 18.35 -7.14
CA ILE A 268 -0.59 17.26 -7.87
C ILE A 268 0.91 17.25 -7.59
N ALA A 269 1.55 18.43 -7.60
CA ALA A 269 2.96 18.56 -7.26
C ALA A 269 3.24 18.13 -5.81
N LEU A 270 2.40 18.54 -4.85
CA LEU A 270 2.53 18.15 -3.45
C LEU A 270 2.35 16.64 -3.23
N HIS A 271 1.43 15.99 -3.95
CA HIS A 271 1.30 14.53 -3.91
C HIS A 271 2.54 13.83 -4.46
N THR A 272 3.09 14.31 -5.57
CA THR A 272 4.33 13.77 -6.14
C THR A 272 5.50 13.89 -5.16
N LEU A 273 5.63 15.03 -4.48
CA LEU A 273 6.63 15.23 -3.43
C LEU A 273 6.41 14.28 -2.24
N LYS A 274 5.17 14.13 -1.77
CA LYS A 274 4.83 13.21 -0.69
C LYS A 274 5.20 11.77 -1.05
N ASP A 275 4.92 11.34 -2.29
CA ASP A 275 5.21 9.97 -2.72
C ASP A 275 6.73 9.74 -2.81
N ALA A 276 7.50 10.72 -3.26
CA ALA A 276 8.96 10.67 -3.22
C ALA A 276 9.51 10.52 -1.78
N GLU A 277 9.00 11.32 -0.84
CA GLU A 277 9.36 11.24 0.59
C GLU A 277 8.97 9.89 1.22
N LEU A 278 7.84 9.30 0.81
CA LEU A 278 7.43 7.97 1.25
C LEU A 278 8.38 6.88 0.72
N MET A 279 8.80 6.97 -0.54
CA MET A 279 9.78 6.06 -1.13
C MET A 279 11.13 6.16 -0.42
N GLU A 280 11.62 7.38 -0.16
CA GLU A 280 12.86 7.61 0.60
C GLU A 280 12.75 7.05 2.02
N LYS A 281 11.63 7.27 2.70
CA LYS A 281 11.36 6.71 4.03
C LYS A 281 11.40 5.17 4.02
N GLU A 282 10.75 4.53 3.06
CA GLU A 282 10.79 3.06 2.93
C GLU A 282 12.21 2.56 2.67
N GLU A 283 12.96 3.28 1.83
CA GLU A 283 14.36 2.99 1.54
C GLU A 283 15.23 3.04 2.81
N LEU A 284 15.03 4.04 3.67
CA LEU A 284 15.74 4.18 4.95
C LEU A 284 15.34 3.10 5.96
N ILE A 285 14.06 2.72 6.01
CA ILE A 285 13.57 1.67 6.92
C ILE A 285 14.21 0.31 6.59
N GLN A 286 14.56 0.04 5.33
CA GLN A 286 15.18 -1.24 4.94
C GLN A 286 16.48 -1.54 5.68
N TYR A 287 17.22 -0.54 6.17
CA TYR A 287 18.42 -0.80 6.98
C TYR A 287 18.11 -1.52 8.30
N SER A 288 16.88 -1.43 8.81
CA SER A 288 16.44 -2.16 10.01
C SER A 288 16.46 -3.68 9.84
N ALA A 289 16.52 -4.19 8.60
CA ALA A 289 16.72 -5.61 8.32
C ALA A 289 17.98 -6.18 8.98
N LEU A 290 19.03 -5.37 9.18
CA LEU A 290 20.22 -5.76 9.94
C LEU A 290 19.92 -6.25 11.37
N LEU A 291 18.79 -5.81 11.94
CA LEU A 291 18.40 -6.19 13.29
C LEU A 291 17.74 -7.56 13.34
N PHE A 292 16.95 -7.95 12.35
CA PHE A 292 16.04 -9.11 12.50
C PHE A 292 16.08 -10.12 11.35
N GLU A 293 16.67 -9.80 10.20
CA GLU A 293 16.66 -10.69 9.04
C GLU A 293 17.71 -11.80 9.11
N ASN A 294 17.53 -12.82 8.25
CA ASN A 294 18.51 -13.86 7.95
C ASN A 294 18.55 -14.15 6.43
N GLY A 295 19.58 -14.87 5.96
CA GLY A 295 19.73 -15.23 4.55
C GLY A 295 19.84 -14.01 3.61
N LYS A 296 19.30 -14.13 2.39
CA LYS A 296 19.40 -13.10 1.34
C LYS A 296 18.89 -11.71 1.77
N PRO A 297 17.78 -11.56 2.53
CA PRO A 297 17.39 -10.26 3.08
C PRO A 297 18.45 -9.62 3.98
N LEU A 298 19.13 -10.40 4.82
CA LEU A 298 20.23 -9.92 5.66
C LEU A 298 21.45 -9.53 4.81
N GLU A 299 21.81 -10.37 3.83
CA GLU A 299 22.90 -10.08 2.90
C GLU A 299 22.69 -8.73 2.19
N LYS A 300 21.49 -8.49 1.65
CA LYS A 300 21.15 -7.22 0.99
C LYS A 300 21.26 -6.02 1.93
N ALA A 301 20.87 -6.18 3.20
CA ALA A 301 20.99 -5.13 4.20
C ALA A 301 22.45 -4.82 4.53
N VAL A 302 23.31 -5.85 4.63
CA VAL A 302 24.75 -5.72 4.82
C VAL A 302 25.38 -5.00 3.61
N GLU A 303 25.08 -5.44 2.39
CA GLU A 303 25.56 -4.84 1.14
C GLU A 303 25.27 -3.34 1.11
N LYS A 304 24.00 -2.96 1.30
CA LYS A 304 23.55 -1.56 1.31
C LYS A 304 24.26 -0.73 2.39
N SER A 305 24.54 -1.33 3.54
CA SER A 305 25.22 -0.67 4.67
C SER A 305 26.70 -0.45 4.39
N LEU A 306 27.37 -1.39 3.74
CA LEU A 306 28.75 -1.27 3.31
C LEU A 306 28.90 -0.24 2.18
N GLN A 307 27.97 -0.22 1.23
CA GLN A 307 27.90 0.81 0.18
C GLN A 307 27.71 2.21 0.78
N LEU A 308 26.85 2.35 1.79
CA LEU A 308 26.70 3.60 2.55
C LEU A 308 28.01 4.01 3.24
N LEU A 309 28.81 3.05 3.69
CA LEU A 309 30.15 3.29 4.22
C LEU A 309 31.20 3.54 3.11
N GLY A 310 30.83 3.56 1.83
CA GLY A 310 31.73 3.87 0.72
C GLY A 310 32.52 2.68 0.17
N TYR A 311 32.16 1.45 0.52
CA TYR A 311 32.67 0.27 -0.16
C TYR A 311 31.96 0.03 -1.50
N THR A 312 32.65 -0.61 -2.43
CA THR A 312 31.99 -1.30 -3.54
C THR A 312 31.73 -2.73 -3.08
N VAL A 313 30.49 -3.20 -3.22
CA VAL A 313 30.10 -4.55 -2.84
C VAL A 313 29.38 -5.20 -4.01
N GLU A 314 29.84 -6.38 -4.39
CA GLU A 314 29.31 -7.16 -5.50
C GLU A 314 29.00 -8.57 -5.03
N ASN A 315 27.92 -9.15 -5.56
CA ASN A 315 27.67 -10.59 -5.44
C ASN A 315 28.38 -11.27 -6.60
N PHE A 316 29.26 -12.23 -6.34
CA PHE A 316 29.98 -12.94 -7.40
C PHE A 316 29.40 -14.34 -7.59
N LYS A 317 29.13 -14.69 -8.87
CA LYS A 317 28.66 -16.01 -9.29
C LYS A 317 29.39 -16.46 -10.53
N ASP A 318 30.16 -17.55 -10.41
CA ASP A 318 30.78 -18.22 -11.55
C ASP A 318 30.76 -19.73 -11.33
N GLY A 319 30.06 -20.47 -12.19
CA GLY A 319 29.79 -21.89 -12.01
C GLY A 319 29.10 -22.20 -10.67
N ASP A 320 29.78 -22.99 -9.84
CA ASP A 320 29.33 -23.40 -8.50
C ASP A 320 29.77 -22.43 -7.38
N ILE A 321 30.57 -21.40 -7.72
CA ILE A 321 31.09 -20.41 -6.78
C ILE A 321 30.02 -19.34 -6.54
N GLU A 322 29.57 -19.19 -5.29
CA GLU A 322 28.68 -18.12 -4.86
C GLU A 322 29.31 -17.40 -3.66
N ILE A 323 29.77 -16.17 -3.92
CA ILE A 323 30.29 -15.26 -2.89
C ILE A 323 29.20 -14.24 -2.58
N ASP A 324 28.73 -14.23 -1.33
CA ASP A 324 27.68 -13.30 -0.88
C ASP A 324 28.17 -11.84 -0.97
N HIS A 325 29.38 -11.55 -0.45
CA HIS A 325 29.92 -10.18 -0.41
C HIS A 325 31.36 -10.14 -0.91
N LEU A 326 31.58 -9.76 -2.17
CA LEU A 326 32.89 -9.33 -2.64
C LEU A 326 33.02 -7.83 -2.38
N ILE A 327 33.83 -7.46 -1.39
CA ILE A 327 33.93 -6.09 -0.88
C ILE A 327 35.27 -5.50 -1.28
N SER A 328 35.25 -4.34 -1.93
CA SER A 328 36.45 -3.61 -2.33
C SER A 328 36.36 -2.13 -2.00
N HIS A 329 37.53 -1.50 -1.91
CA HIS A 329 37.64 -0.04 -1.75
C HIS A 329 38.80 0.49 -2.59
N THR A 330 38.74 1.78 -2.95
CA THR A 330 39.70 2.45 -3.85
C THR A 330 41.15 2.46 -3.35
N ASN A 331 41.38 2.14 -2.07
CA ASN A 331 42.71 1.99 -1.47
C ASN A 331 43.33 0.59 -1.66
N GLY A 332 42.71 -0.29 -2.46
CA GLY A 332 43.20 -1.64 -2.73
C GLY A 332 42.80 -2.67 -1.67
N ILE A 333 41.99 -2.31 -0.69
CA ILE A 333 41.42 -3.27 0.26
C ILE A 333 40.44 -4.18 -0.46
N ARG A 334 40.55 -5.48 -0.15
CA ARG A 334 39.73 -6.53 -0.71
C ARG A 334 39.33 -7.53 0.37
N MET A 335 38.04 -7.78 0.50
CA MET A 335 37.45 -8.65 1.52
C MET A 335 36.38 -9.54 0.90
N ILE A 336 36.23 -10.74 1.47
CA ILE A 336 35.15 -11.67 1.13
C ILE A 336 34.33 -11.87 2.39
N GLY A 337 33.02 -11.66 2.27
CA GLY A 337 32.10 -11.67 3.40
C GLY A 337 31.00 -12.72 3.29
N GLU A 338 30.66 -13.30 4.42
CA GLU A 338 29.50 -14.19 4.61
C GLU A 338 28.53 -13.59 5.63
N SER A 339 27.23 -13.75 5.40
CA SER A 339 26.21 -13.30 6.37
C SER A 339 25.44 -14.48 6.95
N GLU A 340 25.16 -14.43 8.25
CA GLU A 340 24.34 -15.45 8.92
C GLU A 340 23.46 -14.83 10.01
N GLY A 341 22.17 -15.19 10.00
CA GLY A 341 21.23 -14.84 11.05
C GLY A 341 20.65 -16.09 11.70
N LYS A 342 20.54 -16.08 13.03
CA LYS A 342 19.96 -17.18 13.80
C LYS A 342 18.89 -16.70 14.77
N ASP A 343 17.79 -17.45 14.83
CA ASP A 343 16.60 -17.09 15.59
C ASP A 343 16.88 -16.93 17.09
N ASN A 344 17.32 -18.02 17.72
CA ASN A 344 17.43 -18.13 19.18
C ASN A 344 18.83 -18.55 19.67
N SER A 345 19.84 -18.53 18.80
CA SER A 345 21.20 -18.94 19.13
C SER A 345 22.25 -18.04 18.52
N ALA A 346 23.48 -18.16 19.03
CA ALA A 346 24.66 -17.51 18.50
C ALA A 346 25.13 -18.17 17.19
N ILE A 347 25.81 -17.37 16.36
CA ILE A 347 26.46 -17.82 15.13
C ILE A 347 27.56 -18.82 15.45
N ASP A 348 27.51 -19.98 14.79
CA ASP A 348 28.47 -21.05 14.98
C ASP A 348 29.57 -21.04 13.92
N ILE A 349 30.40 -22.09 13.89
CA ILE A 349 31.56 -22.17 13.01
C ILE A 349 31.21 -22.54 11.56
N SER A 350 29.95 -22.90 11.27
CA SER A 350 29.57 -23.50 9.98
C SER A 350 29.91 -22.63 8.76
N LYS A 351 29.81 -21.30 8.90
CA LYS A 351 30.12 -20.35 7.81
C LYS A 351 31.59 -20.20 7.47
N PHE A 352 32.51 -20.57 8.35
CA PHE A 352 33.95 -20.46 8.05
C PHE A 352 34.37 -21.36 6.90
N ARG A 353 33.79 -22.56 6.79
CA ARG A 353 34.14 -23.47 5.70
C ARG A 353 33.81 -22.88 4.33
N GLN A 354 32.64 -22.25 4.22
CA GLN A 354 32.21 -21.58 2.99
C GLN A 354 33.10 -20.38 2.70
N LEU A 355 33.38 -19.56 3.73
CA LEU A 355 34.25 -18.40 3.61
C LEU A 355 35.68 -18.77 3.17
N GLU A 356 36.28 -19.81 3.76
CA GLU A 356 37.63 -20.29 3.40
C GLU A 356 37.66 -20.82 1.96
N SER A 357 36.63 -21.55 1.51
CA SER A 357 36.51 -22.00 0.11
C SER A 357 36.49 -20.81 -0.83
N ASN A 358 35.60 -19.85 -0.56
CA ASN A 358 35.42 -18.65 -1.36
C ASN A 358 36.71 -17.81 -1.45
N ILE A 359 37.46 -17.69 -0.35
CA ILE A 359 38.75 -16.97 -0.35
C ILE A 359 39.80 -17.69 -1.19
N ASN A 360 39.89 -19.02 -1.11
CA ASN A 360 40.89 -19.78 -1.86
C ASN A 360 40.57 -19.79 -3.35
N GLU A 361 39.32 -20.05 -3.72
CA GLU A 361 38.86 -20.04 -5.12
C GLU A 361 39.07 -18.68 -5.77
N ASP A 362 38.82 -17.62 -5.02
CA ASP A 362 39.07 -16.26 -5.46
C ASP A 362 40.58 -15.96 -5.63
N PHE A 363 41.41 -16.49 -4.75
CA PHE A 363 42.88 -16.34 -4.82
C PHE A 363 43.52 -17.15 -5.95
N GLU A 364 42.87 -18.22 -6.42
CA GLU A 364 43.34 -19.02 -7.57
C GLU A 364 43.23 -18.28 -8.91
N ARG A 365 42.57 -17.12 -8.95
CA ARG A 365 42.41 -16.32 -10.17
C ARG A 365 43.71 -15.59 -10.54
N ASP A 366 44.02 -15.57 -11.84
CA ASP A 366 45.23 -14.93 -12.38
C ASP A 366 45.32 -13.42 -12.07
N ASP A 367 44.19 -12.74 -11.84
CA ASP A 367 44.13 -11.31 -11.53
C ASP A 367 44.25 -10.97 -10.03
N VAL A 368 44.43 -11.98 -9.16
CA VAL A 368 44.47 -11.83 -7.70
C VAL A 368 45.83 -12.26 -7.15
N GLU A 369 46.63 -11.30 -6.67
CA GLU A 369 47.98 -11.57 -6.14
C GLU A 369 48.02 -11.90 -4.65
N VAL A 370 47.00 -11.49 -3.88
CA VAL A 370 46.95 -11.63 -2.41
C VAL A 370 45.55 -12.10 -2.00
N PRO A 371 45.43 -13.11 -1.11
CA PRO A 371 44.13 -13.60 -0.68
C PRO A 371 43.32 -12.49 0.01
N ALA A 372 42.03 -12.45 -0.28
CA ALA A 372 41.12 -11.51 0.35
C ALA A 372 41.03 -11.74 1.86
N LYS A 373 40.81 -10.66 2.61
CA LYS A 373 40.53 -10.78 4.05
C LYS A 373 39.09 -11.30 4.26
N GLY A 374 38.94 -12.33 5.08
CA GLY A 374 37.63 -12.86 5.43
C GLY A 374 36.88 -12.01 6.45
N ILE A 375 35.55 -11.89 6.27
CA ILE A 375 34.64 -11.24 7.22
C ILE A 375 33.34 -12.04 7.39
N ILE A 376 32.79 -12.11 8.60
CA ILE A 376 31.48 -12.71 8.88
C ILE A 376 30.57 -11.66 9.53
N PHE A 377 29.39 -11.47 8.94
CA PHE A 377 28.31 -10.64 9.49
C PHE A 377 27.30 -11.52 10.22
N GLY A 378 27.26 -11.40 11.54
CA GLY A 378 26.42 -12.21 12.41
C GLY A 378 25.22 -11.45 12.97
N ASN A 379 24.03 -12.03 12.81
CA ASN A 379 22.79 -11.60 13.45
C ASN A 379 22.28 -12.72 14.40
N GLY A 380 23.01 -12.94 15.49
CA GLY A 380 22.66 -13.95 16.50
C GLY A 380 21.50 -13.49 17.38
N HIS A 381 20.66 -14.42 17.83
CA HIS A 381 19.47 -14.14 18.65
C HIS A 381 18.53 -13.08 18.02
N ARG A 382 18.32 -13.13 16.70
CA ARG A 382 17.69 -12.05 15.92
C ARG A 382 16.25 -11.70 16.31
N LEU A 383 15.54 -12.62 16.97
CA LEU A 383 14.17 -12.40 17.43
C LEU A 383 14.08 -11.83 18.85
N VAL A 384 15.22 -11.62 19.51
CA VAL A 384 15.32 -10.93 20.80
C VAL A 384 15.66 -9.46 20.57
N GLU A 385 15.11 -8.56 21.39
CA GLU A 385 15.41 -7.13 21.31
C GLU A 385 16.92 -6.88 21.42
N PRO A 386 17.51 -5.98 20.60
CA PRO A 386 18.97 -5.86 20.47
C PRO A 386 19.73 -5.71 21.79
N HIS A 387 19.21 -4.92 22.73
CA HIS A 387 19.85 -4.66 24.02
C HIS A 387 19.70 -5.81 25.04
N LEU A 388 18.88 -6.81 24.74
CA LEU A 388 18.66 -8.01 25.56
C LEU A 388 19.36 -9.25 24.99
N ARG A 389 20.05 -9.12 23.84
CA ARG A 389 20.71 -10.25 23.19
C ARG A 389 21.91 -10.73 24.00
N ALA A 390 22.05 -12.05 24.07
CA ALA A 390 23.28 -12.70 24.50
C ALA A 390 24.38 -12.53 23.44
N ASP A 391 25.57 -13.10 23.72
CA ASP A 391 26.69 -13.09 22.79
C ASP A 391 26.29 -13.65 21.41
N GLN A 392 26.50 -12.85 20.36
CA GLN A 392 26.03 -13.20 19.01
C GLN A 392 26.91 -14.24 18.31
N PHE A 393 28.12 -14.50 18.82
CA PHE A 393 29.06 -15.49 18.28
C PHE A 393 29.41 -16.52 19.34
N THR A 394 29.45 -17.80 18.96
CA THR A 394 29.89 -18.87 19.87
C THR A 394 31.41 -18.80 20.16
N GLN A 395 31.86 -19.38 21.28
CA GLN A 395 33.29 -19.47 21.60
C GLN A 395 34.10 -20.21 20.53
N LYS A 396 33.51 -21.22 19.87
CA LYS A 396 34.14 -21.91 18.74
C LYS A 396 34.33 -20.97 17.54
N CYS A 397 33.33 -20.14 17.25
CA CYS A 397 33.39 -19.11 16.20
C CYS A 397 34.51 -18.10 16.50
N LEU A 398 34.57 -17.56 17.72
CA LEU A 398 35.64 -16.64 18.16
C LEU A 398 37.04 -17.27 18.05
N THR A 399 37.19 -18.52 18.49
CA THR A 399 38.48 -19.24 18.42
C THR A 399 38.93 -19.45 16.98
N ASN A 400 38.02 -19.80 16.07
CA ASN A 400 38.36 -20.01 14.66
C ASN A 400 38.64 -18.68 13.92
N ALA A 401 37.91 -17.61 14.26
CA ALA A 401 38.21 -16.27 13.78
C ALA A 401 39.67 -15.90 14.09
N LYS A 402 40.11 -16.08 15.34
CA LYS A 402 41.50 -15.83 15.76
C LYS A 402 42.51 -16.62 14.95
N ARG A 403 42.23 -17.91 14.70
CA ARG A 403 43.10 -18.79 13.90
C ARG A 403 43.26 -18.31 12.46
N LEU A 404 42.18 -17.81 11.85
CA LEU A 404 42.12 -17.47 10.42
C LEU A 404 42.28 -15.98 10.13
N GLY A 405 42.34 -15.14 11.16
CA GLY A 405 42.36 -13.69 11.00
C GLY A 405 41.04 -13.08 10.50
N THR A 406 39.94 -13.84 10.51
CA THR A 406 38.62 -13.39 10.05
C THR A 406 38.03 -12.32 10.97
N ALA A 407 37.56 -11.21 10.41
CA ALA A 407 36.83 -10.20 11.17
C ALA A 407 35.38 -10.64 11.43
N LEU A 408 34.84 -10.38 12.62
CA LEU A 408 33.44 -10.68 12.95
C LEU A 408 32.66 -9.38 13.18
N VAL A 409 31.58 -9.15 12.47
CA VAL A 409 30.73 -7.96 12.62
C VAL A 409 29.38 -8.36 13.17
N LYS A 410 28.98 -7.79 14.30
CA LYS A 410 27.59 -7.85 14.77
C LYS A 410 26.75 -6.91 13.91
N THR A 411 25.71 -7.43 13.27
CA THR A 411 24.86 -6.62 12.38
C THR A 411 24.09 -5.54 13.15
N VAL A 412 23.82 -5.78 14.44
CA VAL A 412 23.27 -4.77 15.37
C VAL A 412 24.19 -3.55 15.51
N ASP A 413 25.50 -3.78 15.70
CA ASP A 413 26.47 -2.69 15.81
C ASP A 413 26.61 -1.95 14.48
N LEU A 414 26.56 -2.68 13.36
CA LEU A 414 26.55 -2.08 12.02
C LEU A 414 25.30 -1.20 11.80
N TYR A 415 24.14 -1.61 12.31
CA TYR A 415 22.92 -0.82 12.24
C TYR A 415 23.07 0.51 12.99
N GLU A 416 23.68 0.52 14.19
CA GLU A 416 23.94 1.76 14.92
C GLU A 416 24.85 2.72 14.14
N VAL A 417 25.87 2.18 13.47
CA VAL A 417 26.74 2.94 12.58
C VAL A 417 25.96 3.54 11.41
N VAL A 418 25.10 2.74 10.76
CA VAL A 418 24.27 3.18 9.64
C VAL A 418 23.35 4.31 10.05
N VAL A 419 22.62 4.17 11.16
CA VAL A 419 21.74 5.22 11.68
C VAL A 419 22.51 6.51 11.89
N TYR A 420 23.68 6.44 12.54
CA TYR A 420 24.50 7.63 12.76
C TYR A 420 24.95 8.28 11.44
N VAL A 421 25.39 7.47 10.47
CA VAL A 421 25.87 7.96 9.17
C VAL A 421 24.76 8.63 8.36
N LEU A 422 23.55 8.07 8.37
CA LEU A 422 22.37 8.67 7.72
C LEU A 422 22.02 10.02 8.36
N ASP A 423 22.00 10.08 9.70
CA ASP A 423 21.72 11.32 10.44
C ASP A 423 22.83 12.37 10.32
N ASN A 424 24.06 11.95 9.97
CA ASN A 424 25.26 12.79 9.96
C ASN A 424 26.10 12.57 8.68
N ALA A 425 25.47 12.66 7.50
CA ALA A 425 26.10 12.36 6.20
C ALA A 425 27.41 13.13 5.91
N ASN A 426 27.61 14.27 6.58
CA ASN A 426 28.80 15.12 6.48
C ASN A 426 29.98 14.65 7.35
N ASP A 427 29.79 13.75 8.33
CA ASP A 427 30.87 13.21 9.15
C ASP A 427 31.63 12.10 8.39
N LYS A 428 32.36 12.50 7.36
CA LYS A 428 33.21 11.60 6.56
C LYS A 428 34.34 10.99 7.39
N GLN A 429 34.75 11.64 8.49
CA GLN A 429 35.77 11.11 9.39
C GLN A 429 35.25 9.90 10.17
N PHE A 430 34.01 9.95 10.66
CA PHE A 430 33.37 8.80 11.31
C PHE A 430 33.25 7.62 10.35
N GLN A 431 32.75 7.83 9.14
CA GLN A 431 32.69 6.77 8.11
C GLN A 431 34.08 6.15 7.85
N THR A 432 35.11 6.98 7.74
CA THR A 432 36.50 6.53 7.54
C THR A 432 37.00 5.72 8.75
N ASN A 433 36.65 6.12 9.97
CA ASN A 433 37.04 5.39 11.17
C ASN A 433 36.30 4.05 11.28
N CYS A 434 35.01 3.99 10.91
CA CYS A 434 34.25 2.74 10.83
C CYS A 434 34.84 1.78 9.80
N ARG A 435 35.22 2.28 8.61
CA ARG A 435 35.94 1.49 7.61
C ARG A 435 37.25 0.94 8.17
N LYS A 436 38.09 1.81 8.75
CA LYS A 436 39.34 1.39 9.40
C LYS A 436 39.15 0.34 10.49
N ALA A 437 38.07 0.42 11.27
CA ALA A 437 37.75 -0.60 12.27
C ALA A 437 37.54 -1.97 11.59
N ILE A 438 36.69 -2.04 10.56
CA ILE A 438 36.49 -3.27 9.78
C ILE A 438 37.80 -3.76 9.15
N GLU A 439 38.55 -2.86 8.51
CA GLU A 439 39.78 -3.16 7.76
C GLU A 439 40.93 -3.65 8.67
N SER A 440 41.07 -3.12 9.89
CA SER A 440 42.18 -3.47 10.79
C SER A 440 41.88 -4.61 11.76
N THR A 441 40.62 -4.89 12.09
CA THR A 441 40.28 -6.01 12.99
C THR A 441 40.66 -7.35 12.37
N THR A 442 41.49 -8.13 13.05
CA THR A 442 41.94 -9.44 12.56
C THR A 442 41.65 -10.49 13.62
N GLY A 443 40.74 -11.43 13.29
CA GLY A 443 40.41 -12.56 14.15
C GLY A 443 39.53 -12.25 15.37
N GLU A 444 38.93 -11.05 15.44
CA GLU A 444 38.12 -10.62 16.58
C GLU A 444 36.82 -9.94 16.11
N VAL A 445 35.96 -9.59 17.07
CA VAL A 445 34.74 -8.82 16.81
C VAL A 445 35.13 -7.36 16.56
N VAL A 446 34.61 -6.79 15.48
CA VAL A 446 34.85 -5.39 15.11
C VAL A 446 34.22 -4.49 16.16
N GLU A 447 35.04 -3.64 16.77
CA GLU A 447 34.58 -2.57 17.65
C GLU A 447 34.50 -1.26 16.86
N PHE A 448 33.29 -0.79 16.60
CA PHE A 448 33.10 0.48 15.90
C PHE A 448 33.41 1.68 16.81
N PRO A 449 33.93 2.78 16.23
CA PRO A 449 34.16 4.00 16.99
C PRO A 449 32.84 4.54 17.54
N LYS A 450 32.88 5.10 18.76
CA LYS A 450 31.72 5.80 19.31
C LYS A 450 31.61 7.20 18.68
N PRO A 451 30.40 7.62 18.25
CA PRO A 451 30.21 8.95 17.69
C PRO A 451 30.50 10.04 18.74
N LYS A 452 31.10 11.16 18.29
CA LYS A 452 31.46 12.28 19.18
C LYS A 452 30.23 13.05 19.70
N ILE A 453 29.08 12.90 19.04
CA ILE A 453 27.82 13.54 19.38
C ILE A 453 26.86 12.45 19.86
N LYS A 454 26.39 12.54 21.11
CA LYS A 454 25.37 11.62 21.64
C LYS A 454 24.08 11.78 20.83
N ILE A 455 23.60 10.69 20.27
CA ILE A 455 22.26 10.57 19.69
C ILE A 455 21.27 10.96 20.81
N LYS A 456 20.47 12.02 20.59
CA LYS A 456 19.32 12.30 21.47
C LYS A 456 18.32 11.16 21.25
N PRO A 457 17.89 10.44 22.30
CA PRO A 457 16.87 9.42 22.13
C PRO A 457 15.59 10.08 21.60
N SER A 458 15.11 9.64 20.44
CA SER A 458 13.87 10.12 19.82
C SER A 458 12.67 9.67 20.66
N LEU A 459 11.89 10.67 21.09
CA LEU A 459 10.54 10.66 21.68
C LEU A 459 9.92 9.27 21.92
N LYS A 460 9.78 8.92 23.21
CA LYS A 460 8.82 7.91 23.69
C LYS A 460 7.45 8.22 23.07
N LYS A 461 6.88 7.24 22.37
CA LYS A 461 5.44 7.25 22.04
C LYS A 461 4.68 7.36 23.36
N THR A 462 4.06 8.51 23.60
CA THR A 462 3.00 8.65 24.60
C THR A 462 1.81 7.83 24.12
N ASN A 463 1.34 6.95 25.00
CA ASN A 463 0.17 6.08 24.85
C ASN A 463 -1.08 6.80 24.35
#